data_AF-A0A1X1KC46-F1
#
_entry.id   AF-A0A1X1KC46-F1
#
_cell.length_a   1.000
_cell.length_b   1.000
_cell.length_c   1.000
_cell.angle_alpha   90.00
_cell.angle_beta   90.00
_cell.angle_gamma   90.00
#
_symmetry.space_group_name_H-M   'P 1'
#
loop_
_entity.id
_entity.type
_entity.pdbx_description
1 polymer ?
#
loop_
_entity_poly.entity_id
_entity_poly.type
_entity_poly.pdbx_seq_one_letter_code
_entity_poly.pdbx_strand_id
1 'polypeptide(L)'
;PTTIPAGVKPSVKVKIKVPTGEIVEVEVPIIVTPKVTPIVVEVGTPITKEDVIKKVGLPEGWEIVEVGEIPTTETPGAKPVVKVKVKLPDGRIITVEVPVTVTPKSQNGGGVISQNGDSTVQIVTEYLDENGNRITSYKEGKHNPIELEGYEFSHSTTDAKGNTLHHYKKVKKPINQE
;
A
#
# COMPACT_ATOMS: atom_id res chain seq x y z
N PRO A 1 36.66 -23.17 -21.35
CA PRO A 1 35.95 -22.61 -20.17
C PRO A 1 34.63 -21.97 -20.57
N THR A 2 33.53 -22.65 -20.29
CA THR A 2 32.17 -22.18 -20.65
C THR A 2 31.53 -21.58 -19.40
N THR A 3 31.22 -20.28 -19.44
CA THR A 3 30.55 -19.55 -18.36
C THR A 3 29.06 -19.83 -18.41
N ILE A 4 28.51 -20.38 -17.33
CA ILE A 4 27.07 -20.66 -17.18
C ILE A 4 26.48 -19.57 -16.26
N PRO A 5 25.46 -18.79 -16.69
CA PRO A 5 24.84 -17.78 -15.85
C PRO A 5 23.87 -18.44 -14.84
N ALA A 6 23.74 -17.80 -13.67
CA ALA A 6 22.98 -18.29 -12.53
C ALA A 6 21.45 -18.34 -12.80
N GLY A 7 20.77 -19.42 -12.39
CA GLY A 7 19.30 -19.44 -12.25
C GLY A 7 18.51 -20.58 -12.91
N VAL A 8 19.09 -21.77 -13.15
CA VAL A 8 18.41 -22.86 -13.88
C VAL A 8 17.83 -23.93 -12.92
N LYS A 9 16.49 -24.05 -12.82
CA LYS A 9 15.78 -25.24 -12.28
C LYS A 9 15.85 -26.39 -13.32
N PRO A 10 15.79 -27.69 -12.95
CA PRO A 10 16.03 -28.80 -13.90
C PRO A 10 15.02 -28.79 -15.06
N SER A 11 15.53 -29.03 -16.28
CA SER A 11 14.83 -28.87 -17.56
C SER A 11 13.94 -30.08 -17.93
N VAL A 12 12.90 -29.82 -18.74
CA VAL A 12 12.16 -30.86 -19.47
C VAL A 12 12.87 -31.10 -20.81
N LYS A 13 13.22 -32.36 -21.09
CA LYS A 13 13.96 -32.74 -22.31
C LYS A 13 13.03 -32.81 -23.52
N VAL A 14 13.17 -31.89 -24.47
CA VAL A 14 12.50 -31.95 -25.77
C VAL A 14 13.53 -32.31 -26.84
N LYS A 15 13.31 -33.40 -27.59
CA LYS A 15 14.18 -33.83 -28.68
C LYS A 15 13.72 -33.19 -29.99
N ILE A 16 14.53 -32.30 -30.56
CA ILE A 16 14.33 -31.76 -31.90
C ILE A 16 15.43 -32.32 -32.81
N LYS A 17 15.04 -32.94 -33.93
CA LYS A 17 15.98 -33.53 -34.90
C LYS A 17 16.21 -32.55 -36.04
N VAL A 18 17.44 -32.06 -36.20
CA VAL A 18 17.87 -31.27 -37.36
C VAL A 18 18.43 -32.16 -38.48
N PRO A 19 18.34 -31.74 -39.76
CA PRO A 19 18.66 -32.56 -40.91
C PRO A 19 20.14 -32.97 -41.06
N THR A 20 21.07 -32.40 -40.27
CA THR A 20 22.50 -32.75 -40.22
C THR A 20 22.87 -33.78 -39.13
N GLY A 21 21.92 -34.20 -38.28
CA GLY A 21 22.13 -35.25 -37.27
C GLY A 21 22.72 -34.81 -35.92
N GLU A 22 23.07 -33.55 -35.73
CA GLU A 22 23.57 -33.01 -34.46
C GLU A 22 22.41 -32.59 -33.53
N ILE A 23 22.42 -33.00 -32.27
CA ILE A 23 21.38 -32.64 -31.29
C ILE A 23 21.97 -31.57 -30.37
N VAL A 24 21.47 -30.34 -30.47
CA VAL A 24 21.86 -29.23 -29.57
C VAL A 24 20.88 -29.17 -28.40
N GLU A 25 21.34 -29.49 -27.20
CA GLU A 25 20.58 -29.29 -25.95
C GLU A 25 20.74 -27.84 -25.49
N VAL A 26 19.64 -27.07 -25.53
CA VAL A 26 19.61 -25.71 -24.97
C VAL A 26 18.86 -25.76 -23.64
N GLU A 27 19.57 -25.53 -22.54
CA GLU A 27 18.96 -25.40 -21.22
C GLU A 27 18.30 -24.02 -21.08
N VAL A 28 16.97 -24.00 -21.02
CA VAL A 28 16.21 -22.77 -20.70
C VAL A 28 15.95 -22.75 -19.19
N PRO A 29 16.50 -21.78 -18.42
CA PRO A 29 16.15 -21.60 -17.02
C PRO A 29 14.68 -21.27 -16.84
N ILE A 30 13.97 -22.06 -16.04
CA ILE A 30 12.65 -21.70 -15.53
C ILE A 30 12.85 -20.71 -14.37
N ILE A 31 12.74 -19.42 -14.64
CA ILE A 31 12.82 -18.36 -13.64
C ILE A 31 11.47 -18.27 -12.92
N VAL A 32 11.45 -18.63 -11.64
CA VAL A 32 10.24 -18.53 -10.82
C VAL A 32 10.38 -17.34 -9.87
N THR A 33 9.47 -16.37 -10.00
CA THR A 33 9.45 -15.16 -9.18
C THR A 33 8.29 -15.17 -8.18
N PRO A 34 8.48 -14.71 -6.93
CA PRO A 34 7.38 -14.58 -5.98
C PRO A 34 6.43 -13.44 -6.42
N LYS A 35 5.13 -13.60 -6.13
CA LYS A 35 4.12 -12.58 -6.40
C LYS A 35 3.85 -11.77 -5.14
N VAL A 36 4.00 -10.45 -5.18
CA VAL A 36 3.72 -9.56 -4.04
C VAL A 36 2.47 -8.74 -4.31
N THR A 37 1.56 -8.73 -3.34
CA THR A 37 0.38 -7.88 -3.35
C THR A 37 0.55 -6.77 -2.30
N PRO A 38 0.27 -5.50 -2.62
CA PRO A 38 0.31 -4.44 -1.62
C PRO A 38 -0.70 -4.66 -0.48
N ILE A 39 -0.32 -4.26 0.72
CA ILE A 39 -1.22 -4.18 1.87
C ILE A 39 -1.89 -2.81 1.83
N VAL A 40 -3.21 -2.80 1.80
CA VAL A 40 -4.03 -1.58 1.85
C VAL A 40 -5.01 -1.74 3.00
N VAL A 41 -4.91 -0.89 4.01
CA VAL A 41 -5.73 -0.97 5.24
C VAL A 41 -6.15 0.42 5.70
N GLU A 42 -7.25 0.51 6.45
CA GLU A 42 -7.68 1.78 7.03
C GLU A 42 -6.84 2.22 8.24
N VAL A 43 -6.77 3.53 8.49
CA VAL A 43 -6.12 4.10 9.68
C VAL A 43 -6.61 3.43 10.96
N GLY A 44 -5.65 3.04 11.80
CA GLY A 44 -5.90 2.36 13.08
C GLY A 44 -6.18 0.86 12.96
N THR A 45 -6.17 0.29 11.75
CA THR A 45 -6.24 -1.17 11.57
C THR A 45 -4.86 -1.78 11.83
N PRO A 46 -4.69 -2.65 12.84
CA PRO A 46 -3.40 -3.29 13.08
C PRO A 46 -3.05 -4.25 11.95
N ILE A 47 -1.80 -4.23 11.49
CA ILE A 47 -1.27 -5.18 10.50
C ILE A 47 -0.56 -6.30 11.25
N THR A 48 -0.92 -7.55 10.97
CA THR A 48 -0.27 -8.72 11.57
C THR A 48 0.75 -9.36 10.63
N LYS A 49 1.63 -10.21 11.17
CA LYS A 49 2.57 -10.99 10.35
C LYS A 49 1.86 -11.89 9.34
N GLU A 50 0.69 -12.42 9.69
CA GLU A 50 -0.11 -13.26 8.80
C GLU A 50 -0.62 -12.49 7.58
N ASP A 51 -1.02 -11.23 7.77
CA ASP A 51 -1.47 -10.37 6.67
C ASP A 51 -0.36 -10.13 5.66
N VAL A 52 0.88 -9.96 6.14
CA VAL A 52 2.06 -9.86 5.28
C VAL A 52 2.30 -11.14 4.51
N ILE A 53 2.27 -12.29 5.20
CA ILE A 53 2.52 -13.61 4.58
C ILE A 53 1.46 -13.92 3.52
N LYS A 54 0.17 -13.68 3.78
CA LYS A 54 -0.93 -13.90 2.82
C LYS A 54 -0.78 -13.07 1.54
N LYS A 55 -0.08 -11.94 1.61
CA LYS A 55 0.15 -11.03 0.48
C LYS A 55 1.39 -11.38 -0.33
N VAL A 56 2.23 -12.28 0.18
CA VAL A 56 3.39 -12.84 -0.51
C VAL A 56 3.03 -14.22 -1.05
N GLY A 57 2.70 -14.28 -2.34
CA GLY A 57 2.48 -15.52 -3.07
C GLY A 57 3.80 -16.19 -3.42
N LEU A 58 4.17 -17.21 -2.65
CA LEU A 58 5.39 -17.99 -2.86
C LEU A 58 5.14 -19.17 -3.82
N PRO A 59 6.09 -19.47 -4.71
CA PRO A 59 6.07 -20.68 -5.52
C PRO A 59 6.45 -21.92 -4.71
N GLU A 60 6.20 -23.10 -5.27
CA GLU A 60 6.48 -24.38 -4.63
C GLU A 60 7.98 -24.54 -4.25
N GLY A 61 8.21 -24.94 -3.00
CA GLY A 61 9.54 -25.17 -2.44
C GLY A 61 10.21 -23.94 -1.81
N TRP A 62 9.52 -22.81 -1.72
CA TRP A 62 10.01 -21.61 -1.04
C TRP A 62 9.44 -21.50 0.36
N GLU A 63 10.23 -20.98 1.30
CA GLU A 63 9.86 -20.91 2.73
C GLU A 63 10.11 -19.51 3.29
N ILE A 64 9.13 -18.94 3.99
CA ILE A 64 9.31 -17.67 4.70
C ILE A 64 10.09 -17.94 5.99
N VAL A 65 11.25 -17.30 6.13
CA VAL A 65 12.11 -17.46 7.30
C VAL A 65 11.80 -16.41 8.35
N GLU A 66 11.61 -15.16 7.93
CA GLU A 66 11.47 -14.04 8.85
C GLU A 66 10.66 -12.91 8.22
N VAL A 67 9.79 -12.29 9.02
CA VAL A 67 9.10 -11.04 8.68
C VAL A 67 9.73 -9.93 9.50
N GLY A 68 10.19 -8.88 8.82
CA GLY A 68 10.78 -7.70 9.44
C GLY A 68 9.77 -6.83 10.18
N GLU A 69 10.19 -5.61 10.50
CA GLU A 69 9.35 -4.65 11.22
C GLU A 69 8.10 -4.28 10.41
N ILE A 70 6.95 -4.24 11.10
CA ILE A 70 5.67 -3.86 10.53
C ILE A 70 5.39 -2.41 10.94
N PRO A 71 5.16 -1.48 10.01
CA PRO A 71 4.93 -0.07 10.33
C PRO A 71 3.57 0.14 11.02
N THR A 72 3.46 1.23 11.77
CA THR A 72 2.18 1.64 12.39
C THR A 72 1.19 2.17 11.35
N THR A 73 -0.09 2.02 11.64
CA THR A 73 -1.19 2.46 10.77
C THR A 73 -1.93 3.69 11.31
N GLU A 74 -1.30 4.45 12.20
CA GLU A 74 -1.91 5.61 12.86
C GLU A 74 -2.11 6.81 11.92
N THR A 75 -1.26 6.93 10.89
CA THR A 75 -1.36 7.99 9.88
C THR A 75 -1.64 7.40 8.50
N PRO A 76 -2.46 8.05 7.66
CA PRO A 76 -2.69 7.61 6.28
C PRO A 76 -1.46 7.86 5.39
N GLY A 77 -1.43 7.23 4.22
CA GLY A 77 -0.40 7.38 3.20
C GLY A 77 0.49 6.15 3.02
N ALA A 78 1.54 6.32 2.22
CA ALA A 78 2.55 5.29 1.99
C ALA A 78 3.36 5.05 3.28
N LYS A 79 3.59 3.78 3.59
CA LYS A 79 4.35 3.35 4.77
C LYS A 79 5.67 2.70 4.37
N PRO A 80 6.64 2.62 5.30
CA PRO A 80 7.83 1.80 5.11
C PRO A 80 7.47 0.40 4.63
N VAL A 81 8.21 -0.10 3.64
CA VAL A 81 8.01 -1.45 3.10
C VAL A 81 8.37 -2.49 4.16
N VAL A 82 7.57 -3.56 4.25
CA VAL A 82 7.88 -4.68 5.12
C VAL A 82 8.83 -5.61 4.39
N LYS A 83 9.99 -5.88 5.01
CA LYS A 83 11.02 -6.77 4.45
C LYS A 83 10.76 -8.20 4.91
N VAL A 84 10.60 -9.12 3.97
CA VAL A 84 10.35 -10.54 4.24
C VAL A 84 11.54 -11.36 3.74
N LYS A 85 12.18 -12.12 4.62
CA LYS A 85 13.27 -13.04 4.24
C LYS A 85 12.67 -14.36 3.80
N VAL A 86 13.00 -14.79 2.59
CA VAL A 86 12.49 -16.03 2.00
C VAL A 86 13.66 -16.92 1.62
N LYS A 87 13.60 -18.19 2.04
CA LYS A 87 14.54 -19.24 1.68
C LYS A 87 14.07 -19.92 0.40
N LEU A 88 14.96 -19.93 -0.58
CA LEU A 88 14.79 -20.62 -1.85
C LEU A 88 15.08 -22.12 -1.69
N PRO A 89 14.61 -22.96 -2.62
CA PRO A 89 14.89 -24.40 -2.61
C PRO A 89 16.39 -24.72 -2.74
N ASP A 90 17.21 -23.78 -3.24
CA ASP A 90 18.67 -23.89 -3.29
C ASP A 90 19.36 -23.53 -1.95
N GLY A 91 18.57 -23.15 -0.93
CA GLY A 91 19.03 -22.74 0.39
C GLY A 91 19.42 -21.26 0.51
N ARG A 92 19.42 -20.49 -0.58
CA ARG A 92 19.71 -19.04 -0.53
C ARG A 92 18.56 -18.30 0.14
N ILE A 93 18.88 -17.18 0.79
CA ILE A 93 17.89 -16.30 1.39
C ILE A 93 17.84 -15.01 0.58
N ILE A 94 16.65 -14.63 0.11
CA ILE A 94 16.41 -13.33 -0.52
C ILE A 94 15.49 -12.48 0.35
N THR A 95 15.51 -11.17 0.13
CA THR A 95 14.58 -10.23 0.76
C THR A 95 13.52 -9.81 -0.25
N VAL A 96 12.25 -10.01 0.12
CA VAL A 96 11.07 -9.59 -0.63
C VAL A 96 10.47 -8.37 0.06
N GLU A 97 10.24 -7.30 -0.67
CA GLU A 97 9.68 -6.05 -0.12
C GLU A 97 8.18 -6.00 -0.37
N VAL A 98 7.40 -5.88 0.71
CA VAL A 98 5.94 -5.78 0.66
C VAL A 98 5.53 -4.34 0.93
N PRO A 99 4.95 -3.63 -0.06
CA PRO A 99 4.50 -2.27 0.12
C PRO A 99 3.25 -2.21 1.00
N VAL A 100 3.19 -1.20 1.86
CA VAL A 100 2.07 -0.93 2.77
C VAL A 100 1.54 0.47 2.49
N THR A 101 0.23 0.57 2.31
CA THR A 101 -0.49 1.83 2.15
C THR A 101 -1.63 1.87 3.16
N VAL A 102 -1.74 2.98 3.88
CA VAL A 102 -2.83 3.20 4.83
C VAL A 102 -3.82 4.18 4.21
N THR A 103 -5.04 3.72 3.98
CA THR A 103 -6.13 4.59 3.55
C THR A 103 -6.74 5.29 4.77
N PRO A 104 -7.14 6.56 4.65
CA PRO A 104 -7.95 7.20 5.69
C PRO A 104 -9.16 6.32 6.02
N LYS A 105 -9.44 6.13 7.32
CA LYS A 105 -10.66 5.45 7.75
C LYS A 105 -11.85 6.32 7.38
N SER A 106 -12.65 5.87 6.43
CA SER A 106 -13.88 6.59 6.11
C SER A 106 -14.79 6.46 7.32
N GLN A 107 -15.13 7.57 7.98
CA GLN A 107 -16.28 7.59 8.88
C GLN A 107 -17.57 7.56 8.03
N ASN A 108 -17.72 6.53 7.19
CA ASN A 108 -18.96 6.20 6.52
C ASN A 108 -19.83 5.44 7.55
N GLY A 109 -20.37 6.20 8.48
CA GLY A 109 -21.33 5.75 9.48
C GLY A 109 -22.27 6.88 9.83
N GLY A 110 -23.43 6.90 9.17
CA GLY A 110 -24.64 7.58 9.66
C GLY A 110 -24.72 9.07 9.39
N GLY A 111 -24.97 9.46 8.14
CA GLY A 111 -25.74 10.67 7.88
C GLY A 111 -27.19 10.43 8.31
N VAL A 112 -27.47 10.50 9.61
CA VAL A 112 -28.68 11.00 10.29
C VAL A 112 -28.46 10.81 11.80
N ILE A 113 -28.40 11.89 12.58
CA ILE A 113 -28.85 11.83 13.98
C ILE A 113 -30.32 12.22 13.97
N SER A 114 -31.23 11.25 14.03
CA SER A 114 -32.65 11.53 14.26
C SER A 114 -32.81 12.02 15.70
N GLN A 115 -32.73 13.33 15.92
CA GLN A 115 -33.36 13.94 17.08
C GLN A 115 -34.82 14.19 16.72
N ASN A 116 -35.68 13.34 17.31
CA ASN A 116 -37.13 13.48 17.43
C ASN A 116 -37.76 14.70 16.72
N GLY A 117 -38.37 14.46 15.55
CA GLY A 117 -39.35 15.36 14.91
C GLY A 117 -38.76 16.42 13.97
N ASP A 118 -38.84 16.15 12.66
CA ASP A 118 -39.00 17.16 11.61
C ASP A 118 -37.93 18.27 11.49
N SER A 119 -36.64 17.93 11.54
CA SER A 119 -35.56 18.80 11.03
C SER A 119 -34.36 17.97 10.60
N THR A 120 -34.16 17.84 9.29
CA THR A 120 -32.99 17.16 8.70
C THR A 120 -31.76 18.05 8.87
N VAL A 121 -30.98 17.86 9.94
CA VAL A 121 -29.68 18.53 10.08
C VAL A 121 -28.72 17.93 9.06
N GLN A 122 -28.51 18.66 7.96
CA GLN A 122 -27.55 18.32 6.92
C GLN A 122 -26.14 18.55 7.46
N ILE A 123 -25.52 17.49 7.98
CA ILE A 123 -24.12 17.54 8.40
C ILE A 123 -23.22 17.72 7.18
N VAL A 124 -22.17 18.50 7.31
CA VAL A 124 -21.21 18.77 6.23
C VAL A 124 -19.77 18.53 6.69
N THR A 125 -18.88 18.41 5.71
CA THR A 125 -17.43 18.40 5.91
C THR A 125 -16.81 19.63 5.30
N GLU A 126 -16.01 20.34 6.09
CA GLU A 126 -15.31 21.56 5.70
C GLU A 126 -13.79 21.38 5.72
N TYR A 127 -13.10 22.13 4.85
CA TYR A 127 -11.65 22.11 4.70
C TYR A 127 -11.14 23.53 4.94
N LEU A 128 -10.48 23.74 6.08
CA LEU A 128 -10.12 25.04 6.62
C LEU A 128 -8.60 25.22 6.68
N ASP A 129 -8.12 26.45 6.45
CA ASP A 129 -6.71 26.83 6.67
C ASP A 129 -6.42 27.10 8.15
N GLU A 130 -5.16 27.47 8.46
CA GLU A 130 -4.67 27.79 9.81
C GLU A 130 -5.44 28.93 10.49
N ASN A 131 -6.12 29.77 9.73
CA ASN A 131 -6.91 30.90 10.20
C ASN A 131 -8.41 30.61 10.25
N GLY A 132 -8.83 29.40 9.87
CA GLY A 132 -10.24 29.00 9.79
C GLY A 132 -10.94 29.38 8.48
N ASN A 133 -10.23 29.84 7.44
CA ASN A 133 -10.84 30.12 6.15
C ASN A 133 -11.02 28.85 5.34
N ARG A 134 -12.16 28.72 4.64
CA ARG A 134 -12.43 27.58 3.78
C ARG A 134 -11.53 27.57 2.55
N ILE A 135 -10.79 26.48 2.35
CA ILE A 135 -9.87 26.27 1.23
C ILE A 135 -10.61 25.73 -0.01
N THR A 136 -11.63 24.88 0.18
CA THR A 136 -12.43 24.28 -0.90
C THR A 136 -13.90 24.19 -0.55
N SER A 137 -14.77 23.99 -1.54
CA SER A 137 -16.20 23.71 -1.30
C SER A 137 -16.42 22.60 -0.27
N TYR A 138 -17.46 22.76 0.54
CA TYR A 138 -17.89 21.73 1.48
C TYR A 138 -18.44 20.51 0.75
N LYS A 139 -18.46 19.40 1.47
CA LYS A 139 -19.13 18.18 1.03
C LYS A 139 -20.22 17.83 2.02
N GLU A 140 -21.38 17.45 1.52
CA GLU A 140 -22.46 16.95 2.38
C GLU A 140 -22.07 15.60 2.98
N GLY A 141 -22.37 15.40 4.26
CA GLY A 141 -21.98 14.20 4.99
C GLY A 141 -20.58 14.30 5.60
N LYS A 142 -20.13 13.18 6.18
CA LYS A 142 -18.79 13.03 6.73
C LYS A 142 -17.83 12.54 5.65
N HIS A 143 -16.81 13.32 5.37
CA HIS A 143 -15.78 13.00 4.40
C HIS A 143 -14.39 12.98 5.07
N ASN A 144 -13.43 12.43 4.35
CA ASN A 144 -12.02 12.37 4.76
C ASN A 144 -11.28 13.65 4.36
N PRO A 145 -10.09 13.90 4.96
CA PRO A 145 -9.18 14.90 4.43
C PRO A 145 -8.86 14.64 2.96
N ILE A 146 -8.63 15.70 2.19
CA ILE A 146 -8.25 15.63 0.78
C ILE A 146 -6.86 16.25 0.60
N GLU A 147 -6.14 15.79 -0.41
CA GLU A 147 -4.88 16.41 -0.79
C GLU A 147 -5.15 17.77 -1.43
N LEU A 148 -4.56 18.82 -0.87
CA LEU A 148 -4.74 20.20 -1.29
C LEU A 148 -3.38 20.77 -1.70
N GLU A 149 -3.28 21.29 -2.91
CA GLU A 149 -2.03 21.87 -3.39
C GLU A 149 -1.60 23.05 -2.51
N GLY A 150 -0.37 23.01 -2.00
CA GLY A 150 0.17 24.06 -1.13
C GLY A 150 -0.27 23.99 0.33
N TYR A 151 -0.94 22.91 0.73
CA TYR A 151 -1.38 22.68 2.10
C TYR A 151 -1.03 21.26 2.59
N GLU A 152 -0.73 21.14 3.88
CA GLU A 152 -0.49 19.87 4.57
C GLU A 152 -1.58 19.68 5.64
N PHE A 153 -2.18 18.49 5.69
CA PHE A 153 -3.20 18.19 6.67
C PHE A 153 -2.63 18.23 8.10
N SER A 154 -3.29 18.96 9.01
CA SER A 154 -2.87 19.08 10.40
C SER A 154 -3.67 18.18 11.33
N HIS A 155 -4.97 18.41 11.45
CA HIS A 155 -5.87 17.63 12.31
C HIS A 155 -7.34 17.82 11.91
N SER A 156 -8.22 17.05 12.53
CA SER A 156 -9.67 17.17 12.36
C SER A 156 -10.36 17.50 13.68
N THR A 157 -11.46 18.23 13.63
CA THR A 157 -12.35 18.49 14.77
C THR A 157 -13.81 18.29 14.36
N THR A 158 -14.69 18.14 15.34
CA THR A 158 -16.14 18.09 15.13
C THR A 158 -16.79 19.27 15.83
N ASP A 159 -17.68 20.00 15.15
CA ASP A 159 -18.40 21.12 15.77
C ASP A 159 -19.62 20.65 16.58
N ALA A 160 -20.29 21.59 17.26
CA ALA A 160 -21.50 21.30 18.04
C ALA A 160 -22.70 20.82 17.18
N LYS A 161 -22.67 21.05 15.86
CA LYS A 161 -23.68 20.61 14.89
C LYS A 161 -23.37 19.22 14.32
N GLY A 162 -22.22 18.64 14.65
CA GLY A 162 -21.77 17.34 14.14
C GLY A 162 -21.04 17.41 12.79
N ASN A 163 -20.71 18.61 12.31
CA ASN A 163 -19.92 18.80 11.10
C ASN A 163 -18.46 18.40 11.33
N THR A 164 -17.83 17.83 10.31
CA THR A 164 -16.39 17.51 10.31
C THR A 164 -15.61 18.69 9.78
N LEU A 165 -14.64 19.18 10.54
CA LEU A 165 -13.76 20.28 10.13
C LEU A 165 -12.33 19.74 10.00
N HIS A 166 -11.79 19.72 8.79
CA HIS A 166 -10.39 19.39 8.53
C HIS A 166 -9.54 20.66 8.48
N HIS A 167 -8.50 20.73 9.32
CA HIS A 167 -7.59 21.87 9.43
C HIS A 167 -6.27 21.57 8.72
N TYR A 168 -5.81 22.50 7.89
CA TYR A 168 -4.60 22.38 7.08
C TYR A 168 -3.63 23.53 7.32
N LYS A 169 -2.33 23.23 7.20
CA LYS A 169 -1.23 24.20 7.30
C LYS A 169 -0.67 24.53 5.93
N LYS A 170 -0.34 25.80 5.68
CA LYS A 170 0.22 26.20 4.38
C LYS A 170 1.68 25.77 4.28
N VAL A 171 2.00 24.92 3.30
CA VAL A 171 3.38 24.57 3.03
C VAL A 171 4.02 25.64 2.15
N LYS A 172 5.02 26.34 2.70
CA LYS A 172 5.90 27.17 1.88
C LYS A 172 6.86 26.24 1.15
N LYS A 173 6.59 25.93 -0.12
CA LYS A 173 7.65 25.40 -0.99
C LYS A 173 8.77 26.46 -1.01
N PRO A 174 10.04 26.10 -0.77
CA PRO A 174 11.13 27.03 -0.99
C PRO A 174 11.09 27.43 -2.47
N ILE A 175 10.75 28.69 -2.72
CA ILE A 175 10.99 29.35 -4.00
C ILE A 175 12.50 29.47 -4.10
N ASN A 176 13.14 28.51 -4.77
CA ASN A 176 14.45 28.75 -5.33
C ASN A 176 14.26 29.82 -6.40
N GLN A 177 14.45 31.08 -6.02
CA GLN A 177 14.63 32.17 -6.95
C GLN A 177 15.96 31.91 -7.66
N GLU A 178 15.88 31.62 -8.95
CA GLU A 178 17.00 31.60 -9.89
C GLU A 178 17.59 33.02 -10.06
#